data_AF-A0A2P2MUN7-F1
#
_entry.id   AF-A0A2P2MUN7-F1
#
_cell.length_a   1.000
_cell.length_b   1.000
_cell.length_c   1.000
_cell.angle_alpha   90.00
_cell.angle_beta   90.00
_cell.angle_gamma   90.00
#
_symmetry.space_group_name_H-M   'P 1'
#
loop_
_entity.id
_entity.type
_entity.pdbx_description
1 polymer ?
#
loop_
_entity_poly.entity_id
_entity_poly.type
_entity_poly.pdbx_seq_one_letter_code
_entity_poly.pdbx_strand_id
1 'polypeptide(L)'
;MGLISGVLLGIIFGIAIMAGWKRMMDYRSTKRVAKAADIKLLGSLNRDDLKKICGDNFPEWISFPVFEQVKWLNKQLSKLWPFIADAATMVVKESVEPLLEDYRPPGITSLKFNKFSLGTVPPKIEGIRVQSLKKGQIIMDIDFRWCGDPSIILGVEAALIASIPIQLKDLEVYTVIRVIFQLAEEIPCISAVVVALLSEPKPKIDYVLKAVGGSLSAIPGLSDMIDDLVDSIVTDMLQWPHRIVVPIGGVPVDTR
;
A
#
# COMPACT_ATOMS: atom_id res chain seq x y z
N MET A 1 76.46 -31.26 -7.88
CA MET A 1 75.20 -32.03 -8.05
C MET A 1 74.19 -31.83 -6.91
N GLY A 2 74.59 -31.64 -5.65
CA GLY A 2 73.64 -31.55 -4.52
C GLY A 2 72.79 -30.27 -4.44
N LEU A 3 73.32 -29.11 -4.85
CA LEU A 3 72.65 -27.81 -4.71
C LEU A 3 71.45 -27.65 -5.66
N ILE A 4 71.58 -28.13 -6.90
CA ILE A 4 70.51 -28.10 -7.92
C ILE A 4 69.36 -29.05 -7.53
N SER A 5 69.69 -30.21 -6.95
CA SER A 5 68.70 -31.17 -6.46
C SER A 5 67.87 -30.61 -5.29
N GLY A 6 68.51 -29.91 -4.34
CA GLY A 6 67.81 -29.29 -3.22
C GLY A 6 66.84 -28.17 -3.63
N VAL A 7 67.23 -27.35 -4.63
CA VAL A 7 66.37 -26.29 -5.17
C VAL A 7 65.14 -26.87 -5.89
N LEU A 8 65.33 -27.93 -6.69
CA LEU A 8 64.21 -28.62 -7.36
C LEU A 8 63.23 -29.23 -6.36
N LEU A 9 63.72 -29.88 -5.31
CA LEU A 9 62.88 -30.43 -4.23
C LEU A 9 62.11 -29.34 -3.47
N GLY A 10 62.75 -28.20 -3.19
CA GLY A 10 62.09 -27.06 -2.55
C GLY A 10 60.96 -26.46 -3.38
N ILE A 11 61.13 -26.37 -4.71
CA ILE A 11 60.10 -25.89 -5.64
C ILE A 11 58.91 -26.85 -5.69
N ILE A 12 59.17 -28.17 -5.80
CA ILE A 12 58.10 -29.19 -5.83
C ILE A 12 57.31 -29.17 -4.52
N PHE A 13 58.02 -29.05 -3.38
CA PHE A 13 57.38 -28.98 -2.07
C PHE A 13 56.54 -27.70 -1.90
N GLY A 14 57.04 -26.55 -2.35
CA GLY A 14 56.29 -25.29 -2.34
C GLY A 14 55.03 -25.35 -3.21
N ILE A 15 55.12 -25.94 -4.41
CA ILE A 15 53.97 -26.16 -5.30
C ILE A 15 52.96 -27.11 -4.66
N ALA A 16 53.42 -28.18 -4.00
CA ALA A 16 52.54 -29.14 -3.32
C ALA A 16 51.76 -28.49 -2.17
N ILE A 17 52.42 -27.65 -1.36
CA ILE A 17 51.76 -26.89 -0.29
C ILE A 17 50.73 -25.92 -0.87
N MET A 18 51.07 -25.16 -1.90
CA MET A 18 50.15 -24.23 -2.55
C MET A 18 48.94 -24.94 -3.16
N ALA A 19 49.16 -26.09 -3.82
CA ALA A 19 48.08 -26.91 -4.38
C ALA A 19 47.18 -27.49 -3.29
N GLY A 20 47.77 -27.97 -2.19
CA GLY A 20 47.04 -28.45 -1.01
C GLY A 20 46.20 -27.36 -0.35
N TRP A 21 46.77 -26.16 -0.18
CA TRP A 21 46.09 -25.00 0.39
C TRP A 21 44.92 -24.55 -0.51
N LYS A 22 45.15 -24.45 -1.83
CA LYS A 22 44.12 -24.10 -2.81
C LYS A 22 42.96 -25.10 -2.74
N ARG A 23 43.25 -26.41 -2.75
CA ARG A 23 42.23 -27.46 -2.67
C ARG A 23 41.45 -27.43 -1.35
N MET A 24 42.12 -27.12 -0.23
CA MET A 24 41.46 -26.95 1.06
C MET A 24 40.55 -25.71 1.10
N MET A 25 41.00 -24.59 0.50
CA MET A 25 40.21 -23.37 0.40
C MET A 25 38.98 -23.55 -0.50
N ASP A 26 39.14 -24.20 -1.66
CA ASP A 26 38.02 -24.51 -2.56
C ASP A 26 37.01 -25.44 -1.88
N TYR A 27 37.47 -26.45 -1.15
CA TYR A 27 36.61 -27.34 -0.36
C TYR A 27 35.84 -26.60 0.75
N ARG A 28 36.50 -25.66 1.44
CA ARG A 28 35.84 -24.83 2.46
C ARG A 28 34.84 -23.85 1.85
N SER A 29 35.18 -23.25 0.71
CA SER A 29 34.34 -22.30 -0.01
C SER A 29 33.05 -22.97 -0.52
N THR A 30 33.18 -24.10 -1.22
CA THR A 30 32.04 -24.88 -1.73
C THR A 30 31.09 -25.31 -0.60
N LYS A 31 31.62 -25.75 0.55
CA LYS A 31 30.80 -26.06 1.74
C LYS A 31 30.04 -24.84 2.28
N ARG A 32 30.63 -23.65 2.26
CA ARG A 32 29.97 -22.42 2.70
C ARG A 32 28.88 -21.99 1.73
N VAL A 33 29.14 -22.07 0.42
CA VAL A 33 28.15 -21.75 -0.62
C VAL A 33 26.97 -22.72 -0.56
N ALA A 34 27.21 -24.02 -0.39
CA ALA A 34 26.15 -25.02 -0.23
C ALA A 34 25.28 -24.73 1.00
N LYS A 35 25.90 -24.52 2.18
CA LYS A 35 25.15 -24.16 3.40
C LYS A 35 24.37 -22.86 3.26
N ALA A 36 24.94 -21.85 2.59
CA ALA A 36 24.24 -20.58 2.34
C ALA A 36 23.06 -20.77 1.38
N ALA A 37 23.21 -21.64 0.38
CA ALA A 37 22.10 -22.02 -0.51
C ALA A 37 20.99 -22.75 0.26
N ASP A 38 21.33 -23.70 1.13
CA ASP A 38 20.37 -24.41 1.96
C ASP A 38 19.62 -23.47 2.92
N ILE A 39 20.34 -22.56 3.60
CA ILE A 39 19.72 -21.55 4.49
C ILE A 39 18.81 -20.61 3.70
N LYS A 40 19.24 -20.18 2.51
CA LYS A 40 18.44 -19.33 1.63
C LYS A 40 17.17 -20.05 1.18
N LEU A 41 17.28 -21.33 0.81
CA LEU A 41 16.13 -22.14 0.42
C LEU A 41 15.15 -22.28 1.59
N LEU A 42 15.63 -22.65 2.78
CA LEU A 42 14.81 -22.77 3.99
C LEU A 42 14.11 -21.45 4.35
N GLY A 43 14.79 -20.31 4.20
CA GLY A 43 14.21 -18.99 4.43
C GLY A 43 13.19 -18.54 3.38
N SER A 44 13.14 -19.21 2.22
CA SER A 44 12.23 -18.90 1.12
C SER A 44 11.07 -19.89 0.96
N LEU A 45 10.98 -20.89 1.84
CA LEU A 45 9.93 -21.91 1.76
C LEU A 45 8.56 -21.28 1.97
N ASN A 46 7.70 -21.39 0.97
CA ASN A 46 6.31 -20.97 1.07
C ASN A 46 5.46 -22.08 1.71
N ARG A 47 4.20 -21.74 2.03
CA ARG A 47 3.20 -22.69 2.55
C ARG A 47 3.09 -23.94 1.68
N ASP A 48 3.07 -23.78 0.36
CA ASP A 48 2.94 -24.90 -0.58
C ASP A 48 4.18 -25.79 -0.58
N ASP A 49 5.35 -25.22 -0.35
CA ASP A 49 6.60 -25.97 -0.25
C ASP A 49 6.69 -26.73 1.08
N LEU A 50 6.25 -26.11 2.18
CA LEU A 50 6.13 -26.78 3.48
C LEU A 50 5.06 -27.88 3.45
N LYS A 51 3.96 -27.69 2.71
CA LYS A 51 2.95 -28.73 2.45
C LYS A 51 3.52 -29.90 1.66
N LYS A 52 4.39 -29.66 0.68
CA LYS A 52 5.10 -30.73 -0.06
C LYS A 52 6.12 -31.47 0.81
N ILE A 53 6.82 -30.76 1.70
CA ILE A 53 7.88 -31.35 2.54
C ILE A 53 7.30 -32.11 3.74
N CYS A 54 6.31 -31.53 4.44
CA CYS A 54 5.78 -32.05 5.69
C CYS A 54 4.42 -32.77 5.54
N GLY A 55 3.84 -32.82 4.34
CA GLY A 55 2.50 -33.36 4.12
C GLY A 55 1.42 -32.45 4.73
N ASP A 56 0.29 -33.02 5.17
CA ASP A 56 -0.80 -32.29 5.83
C ASP A 56 -0.62 -32.15 7.36
N ASN A 57 0.43 -32.75 7.94
CA ASN A 57 0.68 -32.76 9.39
C ASN A 57 1.57 -31.58 9.83
N PHE A 58 1.03 -30.36 9.75
CA PHE A 58 1.68 -29.19 10.35
C PHE A 58 1.30 -29.08 11.83
N PRO A 59 2.23 -28.66 12.70
CA PRO A 59 1.87 -28.25 14.04
C PRO A 59 0.85 -27.09 13.99
N GLU A 60 -0.16 -27.13 14.85
CA GLU A 60 -1.26 -26.14 14.88
C GLU A 60 -0.80 -24.69 15.13
N TRP A 61 0.39 -24.51 15.72
CA TRP A 61 1.00 -23.20 15.93
C TRP A 61 1.61 -22.58 14.66
N ILE A 62 1.68 -23.32 13.56
CA ILE A 62 2.08 -22.80 12.26
C ILE A 62 0.83 -22.33 11.52
N SER A 63 0.51 -21.04 11.68
CA SER A 63 -0.48 -20.36 10.82
C SER A 63 0.25 -19.59 9.73
N PHE A 64 -0.21 -19.73 8.49
CA PHE A 64 0.27 -18.94 7.36
C PHE A 64 -0.80 -17.89 7.04
N PRO A 65 -0.77 -16.74 7.74
CA PRO A 65 -1.74 -15.70 7.46
C PRO A 65 -1.50 -15.17 6.04
N VAL A 66 -2.57 -15.08 5.26
CA VAL A 66 -2.53 -14.56 3.88
C VAL A 66 -2.12 -13.09 3.85
N PHE A 67 -2.34 -12.38 4.96
CA PHE A 67 -1.89 -11.01 5.20
C PHE A 67 -0.97 -10.97 6.40
N GLU A 68 0.20 -10.35 6.24
CA GLU A 68 1.14 -10.14 7.32
C GLU A 68 0.74 -8.91 8.15
N GLN A 69 0.68 -9.05 9.47
CA GLN A 69 0.36 -7.93 10.35
C GLN A 69 1.51 -6.95 10.45
N VAL A 70 1.24 -5.67 10.18
CA VAL A 70 2.25 -4.60 10.14
C VAL A 70 2.11 -3.62 11.31
N LYS A 71 2.27 -4.15 12.53
CA LYS A 71 2.17 -3.34 13.77
C LYS A 71 3.15 -2.16 13.80
N TRP A 72 4.35 -2.34 13.25
CA TRP A 72 5.36 -1.29 13.20
C TRP A 72 4.94 -0.14 12.25
N LEU A 73 4.28 -0.46 11.13
CA LEU A 73 3.82 0.53 10.16
C LEU A 73 2.68 1.37 10.76
N ASN A 74 1.76 0.72 11.49
CA ASN A 74 0.71 1.44 12.22
C ASN A 74 1.29 2.42 13.26
N LYS A 75 2.38 2.05 13.96
CA LYS A 75 3.09 2.95 14.90
C LYS A 75 3.78 4.14 14.22
N GLN A 76 4.24 3.96 12.97
CA GLN A 76 4.80 5.05 12.17
C GLN A 76 3.67 5.97 11.69
N LEU A 77 2.62 5.38 11.12
CA LEU A 77 1.44 6.09 10.63
C LEU A 77 0.80 6.95 11.72
N SER A 78 0.67 6.45 12.95
CA SER A 78 0.13 7.24 14.06
C SER A 78 0.94 8.50 14.38
N LYS A 79 2.26 8.50 14.12
CA LYS A 79 3.13 9.68 14.33
C LYS A 79 3.10 10.64 13.14
N LEU A 80 2.94 10.10 11.93
CA LEU A 80 2.87 10.89 10.70
C LEU A 80 1.48 11.46 10.45
N TRP A 81 0.44 10.89 11.07
CA TRP A 81 -0.95 11.22 10.82
C TRP A 81 -1.28 12.70 10.90
N PRO A 82 -0.82 13.50 11.88
CA PRO A 82 -1.13 14.93 11.91
C PRO A 82 -0.70 15.65 10.61
N PHE A 83 0.47 15.31 10.09
CA PHE A 83 0.99 15.90 8.85
C PHE A 83 0.24 15.39 7.62
N ILE A 84 -0.09 14.09 7.60
CA ILE A 84 -0.85 13.47 6.51
C ILE A 84 -2.27 14.02 6.47
N ALA A 85 -2.93 14.15 7.62
CA ALA A 85 -4.29 14.63 7.73
C ALA A 85 -4.42 16.06 7.22
N ASP A 86 -3.48 16.95 7.58
CA ASP A 86 -3.48 18.34 7.10
C ASP A 86 -3.23 18.42 5.59
N ALA A 87 -2.22 17.69 5.08
CA ALA A 87 -1.92 17.68 3.65
C ALA A 87 -3.06 17.07 2.82
N ALA A 88 -3.61 15.93 3.26
CA ALA A 88 -4.73 15.27 2.59
C ALA A 88 -6.00 16.13 2.63
N THR A 89 -6.23 16.87 3.73
CA THR A 89 -7.33 17.84 3.83
C THR A 89 -7.26 18.86 2.70
N MET A 90 -6.08 19.42 2.40
CA MET A 90 -5.92 20.38 1.32
C MET A 90 -6.17 19.75 -0.05
N VAL A 91 -5.53 18.61 -0.33
CA VAL A 91 -5.65 17.90 -1.62
C VAL A 91 -7.10 17.49 -1.90
N VAL A 92 -7.80 16.98 -0.88
CA VAL A 92 -9.20 16.56 -1.03
C VAL A 92 -10.10 17.76 -1.28
N LYS A 93 -9.93 18.88 -0.58
CA LYS A 93 -10.69 20.10 -0.88
C LYS A 93 -10.49 20.54 -2.33
N GLU A 94 -9.25 20.64 -2.79
CA GLU A 94 -8.92 21.07 -4.15
C GLU A 94 -9.50 20.14 -5.22
N SER A 95 -9.56 18.84 -4.93
CA SER A 95 -10.04 17.82 -5.87
C SER A 95 -11.57 17.64 -5.85
N VAL A 96 -12.20 17.78 -4.68
CA VAL A 96 -13.63 17.46 -4.48
C VAL A 96 -14.53 18.67 -4.56
N GLU A 97 -14.08 19.88 -4.18
CA GLU A 97 -14.86 21.11 -4.38
C GLU A 97 -15.36 21.33 -5.81
N PRO A 98 -14.56 21.14 -6.87
CA PRO A 98 -15.07 21.26 -8.23
C PRO A 98 -16.13 20.20 -8.56
N LEU A 99 -15.96 18.96 -8.08
CA LEU A 99 -16.93 17.89 -8.29
C LEU A 99 -18.27 18.18 -7.60
N LEU A 100 -18.23 18.72 -6.38
CA LEU A 100 -19.46 19.12 -5.67
C LEU A 100 -20.24 20.18 -6.44
N GLU A 101 -19.54 21.08 -7.12
CA GLU A 101 -20.17 22.14 -7.90
C GLU A 101 -20.75 21.63 -9.23
N ASP A 102 -20.11 20.65 -9.87
CA ASP A 102 -20.58 20.01 -11.10
C ASP A 102 -21.81 19.11 -10.86
N TYR A 103 -21.84 18.37 -9.75
CA TYR A 103 -22.94 17.48 -9.37
C TYR A 103 -24.06 18.19 -8.60
N ARG A 104 -24.11 19.53 -8.63
CA ARG A 104 -25.07 20.32 -7.86
C ARG A 104 -26.53 20.00 -8.27
N PRO A 105 -27.42 19.70 -7.31
CA PRO A 105 -28.81 19.39 -7.62
C PRO A 105 -29.58 20.69 -7.90
N PRO A 106 -30.67 20.61 -8.69
CA PRO A 106 -31.47 21.77 -9.05
C PRO A 106 -32.06 22.44 -7.81
N GLY A 107 -31.84 23.76 -7.66
CA GLY A 107 -32.33 24.56 -6.53
C GLY A 107 -31.27 24.97 -5.50
N ILE A 108 -30.08 24.37 -5.56
CA ILE A 108 -28.90 24.80 -4.79
C ILE A 108 -28.12 25.82 -5.64
N THR A 109 -27.63 26.88 -5.01
CA THR A 109 -26.83 27.95 -5.65
C THR A 109 -25.34 27.78 -5.42
N SER A 110 -24.93 27.19 -4.29
CA SER A 110 -23.52 26.97 -3.92
C SER A 110 -23.39 25.76 -2.98
N LEU A 111 -22.40 24.89 -3.25
CA LEU A 111 -22.05 23.75 -2.40
C LEU A 111 -20.55 23.76 -2.12
N LYS A 112 -20.15 24.10 -0.89
CA LYS A 112 -18.72 24.26 -0.52
C LYS A 112 -18.40 23.68 0.84
N PHE A 113 -17.13 23.35 1.09
CA PHE A 113 -16.69 22.96 2.43
C PHE A 113 -16.51 24.18 3.32
N ASN A 114 -17.37 24.34 4.33
CA ASN A 114 -17.16 25.31 5.40
C ASN A 114 -16.01 24.84 6.33
N LYS A 115 -15.98 23.54 6.60
CA LYS A 115 -14.92 22.89 7.38
C LYS A 115 -14.68 21.50 6.82
N PHE A 116 -13.42 21.15 6.60
CA PHE A 116 -13.01 19.78 6.28
C PHE A 116 -11.84 19.47 7.19
N SER A 117 -11.93 18.35 7.89
CA SER A 117 -10.84 17.81 8.71
C SER A 117 -11.03 16.31 8.79
N LEU A 118 -9.96 15.56 8.55
CA LEU A 118 -9.95 14.11 8.65
C LEU A 118 -9.90 13.62 10.11
N GLY A 119 -9.78 14.53 11.10
CA GLY A 119 -9.76 14.17 12.51
C GLY A 119 -8.38 13.72 13.01
N THR A 120 -8.35 13.22 14.24
CA THR A 120 -7.11 12.88 14.97
C THR A 120 -6.82 11.39 14.96
N VAL A 121 -7.82 10.57 14.66
CA VAL A 121 -7.68 9.11 14.67
C VAL A 121 -7.09 8.63 13.33
N PRO A 122 -5.88 8.02 13.35
CA PRO A 122 -5.25 7.52 12.14
C PRO A 122 -5.95 6.26 11.61
N PRO A 123 -5.85 6.00 10.30
CA PRO A 123 -6.26 4.73 9.73
C PRO A 123 -5.34 3.60 10.21
N LYS A 124 -5.87 2.39 10.16
CA LYS A 124 -5.20 1.16 10.57
C LYS A 124 -5.05 0.23 9.39
N ILE A 125 -3.84 -0.31 9.24
CA ILE A 125 -3.54 -1.37 8.28
C ILE A 125 -3.62 -2.69 9.03
N GLU A 126 -4.63 -3.52 8.71
CA GLU A 126 -4.80 -4.82 9.36
C GLU A 126 -3.76 -5.83 8.88
N GLY A 127 -3.42 -5.78 7.59
CA GLY A 127 -2.29 -6.53 7.08
C GLY A 127 -1.96 -6.21 5.64
N ILE A 128 -0.80 -6.73 5.23
CA ILE A 128 -0.26 -6.55 3.88
C ILE A 128 0.00 -7.91 3.26
N ARG A 129 -0.40 -8.07 2.00
CA ARG A 129 -0.12 -9.24 1.19
C ARG A 129 0.69 -8.82 -0.03
N VAL A 130 1.88 -9.39 -0.18
CA VAL A 130 2.67 -9.23 -1.40
C VAL A 130 2.35 -10.38 -2.33
N GLN A 131 1.88 -10.08 -3.55
CA GLN A 131 1.64 -11.08 -4.57
C GLN A 131 2.90 -11.32 -5.39
N SER A 132 3.08 -12.55 -5.87
CA SER A 132 4.27 -12.94 -6.64
C SER A 132 4.43 -12.11 -7.91
N LEU A 133 5.69 -11.70 -8.13
CA LEU A 133 6.12 -10.75 -9.15
C LEU A 133 5.81 -11.23 -10.57
N LYS A 134 5.01 -10.46 -11.30
CA LYS A 134 5.21 -10.38 -12.75
C LYS A 134 6.59 -9.74 -12.98
N LYS A 135 7.34 -10.20 -13.98
CA LYS A 135 8.68 -9.66 -14.25
C LYS A 135 8.61 -8.13 -14.40
N GLY A 136 9.30 -7.39 -13.54
CA GLY A 136 9.31 -5.92 -13.52
C GLY A 136 8.21 -5.23 -12.71
N GLN A 137 7.35 -5.96 -11.99
CA GLN A 137 6.31 -5.37 -11.14
C GLN A 137 6.19 -6.10 -9.79
N ILE A 138 6.00 -5.35 -8.72
CA ILE A 138 5.65 -5.86 -7.39
C ILE A 138 4.23 -5.40 -7.08
N ILE A 139 3.34 -6.34 -6.78
CA ILE A 139 1.96 -6.05 -6.41
C ILE A 139 1.81 -6.29 -4.91
N MET A 140 1.31 -5.28 -4.21
CA MET A 140 1.09 -5.29 -2.77
C MET A 140 -0.37 -4.90 -2.49
N ASP A 141 -1.12 -5.77 -1.82
CA ASP A 141 -2.47 -5.48 -1.35
C ASP A 141 -2.44 -5.15 0.14
N ILE A 142 -3.07 -4.04 0.53
CA ILE A 142 -3.10 -3.50 1.88
C ILE A 142 -4.56 -3.52 2.36
N ASP A 143 -4.87 -4.29 3.41
CA ASP A 143 -6.18 -4.22 4.08
C ASP A 143 -6.22 -2.95 4.94
N PHE A 144 -6.96 -1.95 4.46
CA PHE A 144 -7.05 -0.61 5.02
C PHE A 144 -8.40 -0.40 5.70
N ARG A 145 -8.35 0.02 6.97
CA ARG A 145 -9.54 0.31 7.78
C ARG A 145 -9.40 1.65 8.46
N TRP A 146 -10.44 2.45 8.39
CA TRP A 146 -10.46 3.75 9.02
C TRP A 146 -11.82 4.02 9.65
N CYS A 147 -11.84 4.11 10.97
CA CYS A 147 -12.98 4.56 11.74
C CYS A 147 -12.53 5.83 12.46
N GLY A 148 -12.59 6.94 11.74
CA GLY A 148 -12.05 8.23 12.18
C GLY A 148 -13.10 9.10 12.87
N ASP A 149 -12.64 10.23 13.39
CA ASP A 149 -13.47 11.33 13.90
C ASP A 149 -13.46 12.55 12.96
N PRO A 150 -13.77 12.41 11.65
CA PRO A 150 -13.69 13.54 10.74
C PRO A 150 -14.76 14.59 11.07
N SER A 151 -14.39 15.85 10.84
CA SER A 151 -15.27 17.00 10.99
C SER A 151 -15.45 17.63 9.62
N ILE A 152 -16.44 17.13 8.88
CA ILE A 152 -16.77 17.62 7.54
C ILE A 152 -18.10 18.38 7.65
N ILE A 153 -18.06 19.67 7.32
CA ILE A 153 -19.21 20.56 7.29
C ILE A 153 -19.29 21.17 5.89
N LEU A 154 -20.35 20.80 5.18
CA LEU A 154 -20.73 21.36 3.90
C LEU A 154 -21.64 22.56 4.13
N GLY A 155 -21.28 23.71 3.59
CA GLY A 155 -22.14 24.87 3.48
C GLY A 155 -23.00 24.73 2.23
N VAL A 156 -24.32 24.67 2.41
CA VAL A 156 -25.28 24.56 1.31
C VAL A 156 -26.10 25.83 1.25
N GLU A 157 -26.06 26.52 0.12
CA GLU A 157 -26.91 27.68 -0.14
C GLU A 157 -27.96 27.31 -1.18
N ALA A 158 -29.23 27.58 -0.88
CA ALA A 158 -30.33 27.36 -1.81
C ALA A 158 -31.05 28.68 -2.09
N ALA A 159 -31.59 28.83 -3.31
CA ALA A 159 -32.14 30.11 -3.77
C ALA A 159 -33.30 30.66 -2.90
N LEU A 160 -33.94 29.81 -2.08
CA LEU A 160 -35.11 30.14 -1.26
C LEU A 160 -34.92 29.90 0.25
N ILE A 161 -33.77 29.38 0.70
CA ILE A 161 -33.54 28.99 2.09
C ILE A 161 -32.19 29.58 2.56
N ALA A 162 -32.13 30.05 3.81
CA ALA A 162 -30.89 30.45 4.44
C ALA A 162 -29.86 29.30 4.43
N SER A 163 -28.57 29.63 4.37
CA SER A 163 -27.49 28.63 4.32
C SER A 163 -27.64 27.57 5.42
N ILE A 164 -27.79 26.30 5.04
CA ILE A 164 -27.88 25.17 5.97
C ILE A 164 -26.54 24.45 5.99
N PRO A 165 -25.82 24.42 7.14
CA PRO A 165 -24.64 23.60 7.27
C PRO A 165 -25.04 22.13 7.43
N ILE A 166 -24.45 21.26 6.62
CA ILE A 166 -24.62 19.81 6.71
C ILE A 166 -23.35 19.21 7.20
N GLN A 167 -23.47 18.44 8.28
CA GLN A 167 -22.37 17.78 8.93
C GLN A 167 -22.35 16.29 8.56
N LEU A 168 -21.21 15.82 8.07
CA LEU A 168 -20.94 14.40 7.88
C LEU A 168 -20.15 13.90 9.10
N LYS A 169 -20.66 12.85 9.74
CA LYS A 169 -20.10 12.22 10.93
C LYS A 169 -19.90 10.72 10.73
N ASP A 170 -19.12 10.12 11.63
CA ASP A 170 -18.99 8.67 11.78
C ASP A 170 -18.57 8.02 10.45
N LEU A 171 -17.55 8.58 9.79
CA LEU A 171 -17.02 8.04 8.55
C LEU A 171 -16.22 6.78 8.83
N GLU A 172 -16.70 5.67 8.28
CA GLU A 172 -16.05 4.38 8.34
C GLU A 172 -15.69 3.92 6.93
N VAL A 173 -14.40 3.62 6.72
CA VAL A 173 -13.87 3.16 5.44
C VAL A 173 -13.22 1.80 5.64
N TYR A 174 -13.71 0.80 4.90
CA TYR A 174 -13.13 -0.53 4.83
C TYR A 174 -12.83 -0.88 3.38
N THR A 175 -11.56 -1.02 3.03
CA THR A 175 -11.17 -1.30 1.65
C THR A 175 -9.83 -2.02 1.56
N VAL A 176 -9.57 -2.64 0.41
CA VAL A 176 -8.26 -3.19 0.10
C VAL A 176 -7.61 -2.34 -0.98
N ILE A 177 -6.49 -1.70 -0.61
CA ILE A 177 -5.71 -0.84 -1.51
C ILE A 177 -4.65 -1.71 -2.18
N ARG A 178 -4.67 -1.78 -3.50
CA ARG A 178 -3.61 -2.37 -4.31
C ARG A 178 -2.60 -1.31 -4.72
N VAL A 179 -1.36 -1.55 -4.35
CA VAL A 179 -0.19 -0.76 -4.72
C VAL A 179 0.68 -1.61 -5.65
N ILE A 180 0.92 -1.11 -6.86
CA ILE A 180 1.78 -1.75 -7.86
C ILE A 180 3.02 -0.89 -8.02
N PHE A 181 4.17 -1.44 -7.65
CA PHE A 181 5.46 -0.84 -7.89
C PHE A 181 5.96 -1.29 -9.25
N GLN A 182 6.13 -0.35 -10.17
CA GLN A 182 6.82 -0.59 -11.43
C GLN A 182 8.33 -0.47 -11.18
N LEU A 183 9.06 -1.54 -11.46
CA LEU A 183 10.49 -1.63 -11.19
C LEU A 183 11.28 -1.04 -12.35
N ALA A 184 12.38 -0.37 -12.01
CA ALA A 184 13.37 0.17 -12.94
C ALA A 184 14.77 -0.33 -12.57
N GLU A 185 15.70 -0.30 -13.53
CA GLU A 185 17.11 -0.66 -13.30
C GLU A 185 17.92 0.50 -12.69
N GLU A 186 17.42 1.74 -12.84
CA GLU A 186 18.02 2.95 -12.28
C GLU A 186 17.52 3.23 -10.87
N ILE A 187 18.39 3.72 -9.98
CA ILE A 187 18.04 4.14 -8.61
C ILE A 187 16.96 5.24 -8.69
N PRO A 188 15.83 5.13 -7.95
CA PRO A 188 15.57 4.30 -6.76
C PRO A 188 15.02 2.89 -7.02
N CYS A 189 15.21 2.35 -8.23
CA CYS A 189 14.72 1.06 -8.70
C CYS A 189 13.19 0.97 -8.86
N ILE A 190 12.49 2.12 -8.77
CA ILE A 190 11.04 2.27 -8.91
C ILE A 190 10.80 3.39 -9.90
N SER A 191 10.15 3.10 -11.02
CA SER A 191 9.75 4.10 -12.01
C SER A 191 8.45 4.78 -11.61
N ALA A 192 7.46 4.00 -11.18
CA ALA A 192 6.14 4.50 -10.83
C ALA A 192 5.50 3.66 -9.72
N VAL A 193 4.66 4.32 -8.94
CA VAL A 193 3.76 3.69 -7.99
C VAL A 193 2.34 3.88 -8.48
N VAL A 194 1.65 2.78 -8.72
CA VAL A 194 0.26 2.78 -9.17
C VAL A 194 -0.61 2.32 -8.01
N VAL A 195 -1.61 3.12 -7.64
CA VAL A 195 -2.51 2.86 -6.53
C VAL A 195 -3.94 2.73 -7.04
N ALA A 196 -4.64 1.68 -6.64
CA ALA A 196 -6.04 1.46 -6.96
C ALA A 196 -6.73 0.69 -5.83
N LEU A 197 -8.04 0.86 -5.66
CA LEU A 197 -8.87 0.04 -4.80
C LEU A 197 -9.25 -1.25 -5.52
N LEU A 198 -9.26 -2.37 -4.80
CA LEU A 198 -9.75 -3.62 -5.35
C LEU A 198 -11.27 -3.58 -5.52
N SER A 199 -11.73 -4.13 -6.64
CA SER A 199 -13.17 -4.27 -6.88
C SER A 199 -13.80 -5.36 -6.00
N GLU A 200 -13.00 -6.35 -5.63
CA GLU A 200 -13.37 -7.43 -4.71
C GLU A 200 -12.29 -7.54 -3.61
N PRO A 201 -12.65 -7.36 -2.32
CA PRO A 201 -13.97 -6.98 -1.80
C PRO A 201 -14.36 -5.54 -2.17
N LYS A 202 -15.66 -5.26 -2.39
CA LYS A 202 -16.16 -3.90 -2.68
C LYS A 202 -15.76 -2.96 -1.52
N PRO A 203 -15.16 -1.79 -1.80
CA PRO A 203 -14.92 -0.77 -0.79
C PRO A 203 -16.23 -0.40 -0.09
N LYS A 204 -16.21 -0.39 1.25
CA LYS A 204 -17.35 0.06 2.06
C LYS A 204 -17.00 1.41 2.67
N ILE A 205 -17.86 2.39 2.42
CA ILE A 205 -17.76 3.73 3.00
C ILE A 205 -19.12 4.03 3.61
N ASP A 206 -19.17 4.03 4.93
CA ASP A 206 -20.38 4.32 5.70
C ASP A 206 -20.22 5.67 6.39
N TYR A 207 -21.27 6.49 6.44
CA TYR A 207 -21.27 7.77 7.13
C TYR A 207 -22.69 8.20 7.51
N VAL A 208 -22.78 9.18 8.41
CA VAL A 208 -24.04 9.75 8.89
C VAL A 208 -24.12 11.24 8.55
N LEU A 209 -25.15 11.63 7.80
CA LEU A 209 -25.45 13.03 7.48
C LEU A 209 -26.39 13.65 8.53
N LYS A 210 -26.03 14.82 9.06
CA LYS A 210 -26.84 15.60 10.01
C LYS A 210 -26.89 17.05 9.58
N ALA A 211 -28.09 17.61 9.42
CA ALA A 211 -28.26 19.04 9.20
C ALA A 211 -28.14 19.80 10.54
N VAL A 212 -27.34 20.86 10.57
CA VAL A 212 -27.17 21.71 11.76
C VAL A 212 -28.28 22.76 11.77
N GLY A 213 -29.21 22.65 12.71
CA GLY A 213 -30.32 23.60 12.86
C GLY A 213 -31.56 23.33 11.99
N GLY A 214 -31.65 22.15 11.38
CA GLY A 214 -32.81 21.72 10.58
C GLY A 214 -32.86 20.20 10.40
N SER A 215 -33.84 19.70 9.66
CA SER A 215 -33.89 18.30 9.23
C SER A 215 -33.20 18.14 7.87
N LEU A 216 -32.48 17.04 7.65
CA LEU A 216 -31.91 16.70 6.34
C LEU A 216 -33.01 16.60 5.26
N SER A 217 -34.24 16.25 5.67
CA SER A 217 -35.43 16.21 4.82
C SER A 217 -35.86 17.60 4.30
N ALA A 218 -35.29 18.69 4.80
CA ALA A 218 -35.59 20.04 4.34
C ALA A 218 -35.00 20.34 2.95
N ILE A 219 -33.99 19.58 2.50
CA ILE A 219 -33.41 19.69 1.15
C ILE A 219 -33.57 18.32 0.46
N PRO A 220 -34.63 18.12 -0.32
CA PRO A 220 -34.86 16.85 -1.00
C PRO A 220 -33.78 16.55 -2.04
N GLY A 221 -33.33 15.30 -2.12
CA GLY A 221 -32.35 14.81 -3.08
C GLY A 221 -30.88 15.06 -2.71
N LEU A 222 -30.60 15.74 -1.60
CA LEU A 222 -29.21 16.04 -1.22
C LEU A 222 -28.48 14.84 -0.59
N SER A 223 -29.17 14.02 0.21
CA SER A 223 -28.59 12.75 0.68
C SER A 223 -28.19 11.87 -0.50
N ASP A 224 -29.11 11.70 -1.44
CA ASP A 224 -28.97 10.81 -2.57
C ASP A 224 -27.84 11.31 -3.50
N MET A 225 -27.75 12.63 -3.71
CA MET A 225 -26.64 13.24 -4.44
C MET A 225 -25.28 13.02 -3.76
N ILE A 226 -25.20 13.12 -2.42
CA ILE A 226 -23.94 12.86 -1.70
C ILE A 226 -23.58 11.38 -1.84
N ASP A 227 -24.55 10.47 -1.69
CA ASP A 227 -24.35 9.03 -1.81
C ASP A 227 -23.87 8.66 -3.23
N ASP A 228 -24.51 9.22 -4.27
CA ASP A 228 -24.14 9.02 -5.67
C ASP A 228 -22.74 9.59 -5.97
N LEU A 229 -22.42 10.76 -5.44
CA LEU A 229 -21.10 11.37 -5.61
C LEU A 229 -20.01 10.53 -4.93
N VAL A 230 -20.27 10.00 -3.73
CA VAL A 230 -19.33 9.12 -3.05
C VAL A 230 -19.14 7.81 -3.82
N ASP A 231 -20.21 7.15 -4.26
CA ASP A 231 -20.11 5.88 -5.01
C ASP A 231 -19.44 6.10 -6.37
N SER A 232 -19.71 7.22 -7.06
CA SER A 232 -19.03 7.59 -8.31
C SER A 232 -17.54 7.88 -8.10
N ILE A 233 -17.14 8.65 -7.07
CA ILE A 233 -15.72 8.88 -6.78
C ILE A 233 -14.99 7.56 -6.52
N VAL A 234 -15.60 6.67 -5.73
CA VAL A 234 -15.01 5.38 -5.39
C VAL A 234 -14.90 4.49 -6.63
N THR A 235 -15.98 4.37 -7.40
CA THR A 235 -16.09 3.43 -8.53
C THR A 235 -15.34 3.93 -9.77
N ASP A 236 -15.46 5.22 -10.10
CA ASP A 236 -14.97 5.78 -11.36
C ASP A 236 -13.53 6.31 -11.27
N MET A 237 -13.07 6.72 -10.09
CA MET A 237 -11.71 7.28 -9.93
C MET A 237 -10.74 6.35 -9.22
N LEU A 238 -11.21 5.60 -8.22
CA LEU A 238 -10.32 4.88 -7.31
C LEU A 238 -10.34 3.36 -7.52
N GLN A 239 -11.44 2.78 -7.98
CA GLN A 239 -11.59 1.34 -8.18
C GLN A 239 -10.95 0.89 -9.49
N TRP A 240 -10.28 -0.27 -9.44
CA TRP A 240 -9.72 -0.90 -10.63
C TRP A 240 -10.80 -1.09 -11.72
N PRO A 241 -10.54 -0.74 -13.00
CA PRO A 241 -9.23 -0.47 -13.64
C PRO A 241 -8.72 0.97 -13.52
N HIS A 242 -9.50 1.90 -12.98
CA HIS A 242 -9.06 3.27 -12.70
C HIS A 242 -8.01 3.26 -11.58
N ARG A 243 -6.96 4.05 -11.78
CA ARG A 243 -5.75 3.97 -10.95
C ARG A 243 -5.02 5.31 -10.93
N ILE A 244 -4.52 5.67 -9.75
CA ILE A 244 -3.66 6.83 -9.56
C ILE A 244 -2.23 6.39 -9.87
N VAL A 245 -1.59 7.05 -10.83
CA VAL A 245 -0.19 6.79 -11.19
C VAL A 245 0.67 7.93 -10.64
N VAL A 246 1.55 7.60 -9.71
CA VAL A 246 2.54 8.52 -9.15
C VAL A 246 3.90 8.20 -9.76
N PRO A 247 4.41 9.01 -10.70
CA PRO A 247 5.75 8.83 -11.25
C PRO A 247 6.79 9.20 -10.20
N ILE A 248 7.78 8.32 -9.98
CA ILE A 248 8.90 8.54 -9.04
C ILE A 248 10.20 8.76 -9.82
N GLY A 249 10.36 8.11 -10.98
CA GLY A 249 11.47 8.34 -11.90
C GLY A 249 11.15 9.45 -12.91
N GLY A 250 12.18 10.12 -13.42
CA GLY A 250 12.05 11.13 -14.48
C GLY A 250 11.65 10.58 -15.86
N VAL A 251 11.23 9.32 -15.94
CA VAL A 251 10.81 8.67 -17.18
C VAL A 251 9.28 8.72 -17.25
N PRO A 252 8.69 9.28 -18.32
CA PRO A 252 7.24 9.33 -18.48
C PRO A 252 6.69 7.90 -18.54
N VAL A 253 5.72 7.62 -17.67
CA VAL A 253 5.04 6.33 -17.62
C VAL A 253 4.00 6.31 -18.73
N ASP A 254 4.12 5.38 -19.68
CA ASP A 254 3.09 5.15 -20.69
C ASP A 254 1.79 4.70 -20.00
N THR A 255 0.79 5.58 -19.95
CA THR A 255 -0.50 5.39 -19.28
C THR A 255 -1.53 4.62 -20.13
N ARG A 256 -1.09 3.77 -21.06
CA ARG A 256 -2.02 2.96 -21.87
C ARG A 256 -2.66 1.80 -21.09
#